data_AF-K9K9M0-F1
#
_entry.id   AF-K9K9M0-F1
#
_cell.length_a   1.000
_cell.length_b   1.000
_cell.length_c   1.000
_cell.angle_alpha   90.00
_cell.angle_beta   90.00
_cell.angle_gamma   90.00
#
_symmetry.space_group_name_H-M   'P 1'
#
loop_
_entity.id
_entity.type
_entity.pdbx_description
1 polymer ?
#
loop_
_entity_poly.entity_id
_entity_poly.type
_entity_poly.pdbx_seq_one_letter_code
_entity_poly.pdbx_strand_id
1 'polypeptide(L)'
;VYKLCSPPADLHKVGTVVTPDNDIYIAGGQVPLKNTKTNHSKTSKLQTAFRTVNCFYWFDAQQNTWFPKTPMLFVRIKPSLVCCEGYIYAIGGDSVGGELNRRTVERYDTEKDEWTMVSPLPCAWQWSAAVVVHDCIYVMTLNLMYCYFPRSDSWVEMAMRQTSRSFASAAAFGDKIFYIGGLHIATNSGIRLPSGTVDGSSVTVEIYDVNKNEWKMAANIPAKRYSDPCVRAVVISNSLCVFMRETHLNERAKYVTYQYDLELDRWSLRQHISERVLWDLGRDFRCTVGKLYPSCLEESPWKPPTYLFSPDGTEEFELEGEMVALPPV
;
A
#
# COMPACT_ATOMS: atom_id res chain seq x y z
N VAL A 1 3.78 -20.71 5.42
CA VAL A 1 3.96 -19.39 4.76
C VAL A 1 4.24 -19.67 3.31
N TYR A 2 3.41 -19.19 2.39
CA TYR A 2 3.65 -19.36 0.96
C TYR A 2 4.39 -18.13 0.43
N LYS A 3 5.35 -18.34 -0.47
CA LYS A 3 6.13 -17.27 -1.08
C LYS A 3 5.73 -17.16 -2.55
N LEU A 4 5.24 -15.99 -2.95
CA LEU A 4 5.06 -15.68 -4.37
C LEU A 4 6.43 -15.53 -5.04
N CYS A 5 6.53 -15.90 -6.31
CA CYS A 5 7.74 -15.65 -7.07
C CYS A 5 8.09 -14.15 -7.10
N SER A 6 9.39 -13.85 -7.14
CA SER A 6 9.85 -12.47 -7.19
C SER A 6 9.36 -11.78 -8.47
N PRO A 7 9.04 -10.48 -8.41
CA PRO A 7 8.77 -9.69 -9.61
C PRO A 7 9.92 -9.80 -10.64
N PRO A 8 9.63 -9.77 -11.95
CA PRO A 8 10.64 -9.87 -12.99
C PRO A 8 11.69 -8.76 -12.91
N ALA A 9 12.92 -9.05 -13.33
CA ALA A 9 14.01 -8.07 -13.49
C ALA A 9 14.37 -7.24 -12.23
N ASP A 10 14.10 -7.77 -11.03
CA ASP A 10 14.30 -7.07 -9.76
C ASP A 10 13.56 -5.72 -9.75
N LEU A 11 12.27 -5.77 -10.08
CA LEU A 11 11.43 -4.59 -10.21
C LEU A 11 11.08 -3.99 -8.84
N HIS A 12 11.42 -2.72 -8.65
CA HIS A 12 11.18 -1.98 -7.41
C HIS A 12 10.14 -0.87 -7.62
N LYS A 13 9.52 -0.43 -6.52
CA LYS A 13 8.66 0.76 -6.49
C LYS A 13 7.48 0.71 -7.48
N VAL A 14 6.89 -0.48 -7.65
CA VAL A 14 5.71 -0.69 -8.50
C VAL A 14 4.44 -0.09 -7.88
N GLY A 15 3.44 0.13 -8.73
CA GLY A 15 2.04 0.14 -8.31
C GLY A 15 1.50 -1.30 -8.29
N THR A 16 0.53 -1.58 -7.42
CA THR A 16 -0.09 -2.89 -7.27
C THR A 16 -1.60 -2.74 -7.23
N VAL A 17 -2.35 -3.64 -7.86
CA VAL A 17 -3.81 -3.71 -7.74
C VAL A 17 -4.25 -5.17 -7.73
N VAL A 18 -5.33 -5.44 -7.01
CA VAL A 18 -6.06 -6.70 -7.09
C VAL A 18 -7.46 -6.37 -7.59
N THR A 19 -7.89 -7.02 -8.67
CA THR A 19 -9.23 -6.80 -9.26
C THR A 19 -10.32 -7.50 -8.42
N PRO A 20 -11.60 -7.15 -8.61
CA PRO A 20 -12.70 -7.89 -8.01
C PRO A 20 -12.69 -9.39 -8.33
N ASP A 21 -12.21 -9.75 -9.52
CA ASP A 21 -12.04 -11.14 -9.98
C ASP A 21 -10.80 -11.83 -9.41
N ASN A 22 -10.11 -11.17 -8.48
CA ASN A 22 -8.94 -11.65 -7.76
C ASN A 22 -7.66 -11.77 -8.61
N ASP A 23 -7.60 -11.09 -9.75
CA ASP A 23 -6.38 -10.98 -10.54
C ASP A 23 -5.44 -9.96 -9.92
N ILE A 24 -4.15 -10.31 -9.85
CA ILE A 24 -3.11 -9.47 -9.24
C ILE A 24 -2.26 -8.87 -10.35
N TYR A 25 -2.14 -7.55 -10.35
CA TYR A 25 -1.31 -6.83 -11.31
C TYR A 25 -0.29 -5.93 -10.63
N ILE A 26 0.85 -5.77 -11.29
CA ILE A 26 1.87 -4.77 -10.95
C ILE A 26 2.22 -3.93 -12.17
N ALA A 27 2.48 -2.64 -11.95
CA ALA A 27 2.80 -1.71 -13.03
C ALA A 27 3.91 -0.72 -12.67
N GLY A 28 4.68 -0.33 -13.68
CA GLY A 28 5.74 0.67 -13.61
C GLY A 28 6.88 0.21 -12.70
N GLY A 29 7.50 1.17 -12.01
CA GLY A 29 8.61 0.96 -11.11
C GLY A 29 9.96 1.30 -11.73
N GLN A 30 11.00 0.74 -11.14
CA GLN A 30 12.38 0.93 -11.57
C GLN A 30 13.13 -0.40 -11.54
N VAL A 31 14.03 -0.58 -12.49
CA VAL A 31 14.94 -1.74 -12.54
C VAL A 31 16.39 -1.29 -12.38
N PRO A 32 17.25 -2.07 -11.71
CA PRO A 32 18.67 -1.78 -11.63
C PRO A 32 19.32 -1.73 -13.01
N LEU A 33 20.15 -0.73 -13.27
CA LEU A 33 21.04 -0.71 -14.42
C LEU A 33 22.18 -1.70 -14.16
N LYS A 34 22.44 -2.63 -15.08
CA LYS A 34 23.60 -3.51 -14.99
C LYS A 34 24.86 -2.64 -15.09
N ASN A 35 25.62 -2.52 -14.02
CA ASN A 35 26.89 -1.77 -14.02
C ASN A 35 27.85 -2.40 -15.05
N THR A 36 28.14 -1.68 -16.13
CA THR A 36 29.37 -1.93 -16.89
C THR A 36 30.53 -1.58 -15.99
N LYS A 37 31.38 -2.56 -15.64
CA LYS A 37 32.60 -2.34 -14.87
C LYS A 37 33.49 -1.34 -15.61
N THR A 38 33.43 -0.06 -15.25
CA THR A 38 34.51 0.87 -15.58
C THR A 38 35.59 0.68 -14.53
N ASN A 39 36.66 0.00 -14.92
CA ASN A 39 37.89 -0.03 -14.15
C ASN A 39 38.37 1.42 -14.01
N HIS A 40 38.24 2.01 -12.82
CA HIS A 40 39.31 2.76 -12.16
C HIS A 40 38.82 3.32 -10.81
N SER A 41 39.74 3.24 -9.85
CA SER A 41 39.77 3.90 -8.54
C SER A 41 39.01 3.24 -7.39
N LYS A 42 39.78 2.95 -6.35
CA LYS A 42 39.35 2.45 -5.04
C LYS A 42 38.56 3.53 -4.30
N THR A 43 37.57 3.09 -3.52
CA THR A 43 36.69 3.88 -2.63
C THR A 43 35.68 4.83 -3.30
N SER A 44 34.77 4.30 -4.11
CA SER A 44 33.45 4.92 -4.30
C SER A 44 32.36 3.97 -3.78
N LYS A 45 31.42 4.48 -2.98
CA LYS A 45 30.19 3.73 -2.67
C LYS A 45 29.52 3.45 -4.01
N LEU A 46 29.35 2.18 -4.36
CA LEU A 46 28.70 1.78 -5.60
C LEU A 46 27.24 2.26 -5.55
N GLN A 47 26.94 3.40 -6.19
CA GLN A 47 25.58 3.89 -6.31
C GLN A 47 24.91 3.11 -7.45
N THR A 48 24.08 2.13 -7.11
CA THR A 48 23.28 1.39 -8.10
C THR A 48 22.37 2.40 -8.81
N ALA A 49 22.60 2.59 -10.10
CA ALA A 49 21.76 3.42 -10.93
C ALA A 49 20.49 2.64 -11.31
N PHE A 50 19.35 3.32 -11.42
CA PHE A 50 18.06 2.72 -11.73
C PHE A 50 17.46 3.34 -12.99
N ARG A 51 16.78 2.53 -13.79
CA ARG A 51 15.99 2.98 -14.95
C ARG A 51 14.50 2.84 -14.63
N THR A 52 13.75 3.91 -14.82
CA THR A 52 12.27 3.89 -14.72
C THR A 52 11.66 3.16 -15.90
N VAL A 53 10.62 2.37 -15.64
CA VAL A 53 9.96 1.51 -16.63
C VAL A 53 8.45 1.72 -16.64
N ASN A 54 7.83 1.30 -17.73
CA ASN A 54 6.38 1.30 -17.98
C ASN A 54 5.81 -0.13 -18.04
N CYS A 55 6.56 -1.13 -17.56
CA CYS A 55 6.15 -2.53 -17.63
C CYS A 55 4.85 -2.78 -16.86
N PHE A 56 4.08 -3.75 -17.33
CA PHE A 56 2.84 -4.18 -16.72
C PHE A 56 2.80 -5.71 -16.70
N TYR A 57 2.50 -6.29 -15.54
CA TYR A 57 2.48 -7.73 -15.36
C TYR A 57 1.22 -8.16 -14.63
N TRP A 58 0.70 -9.31 -15.04
CA TRP A 58 -0.33 -10.08 -14.36
C TRP A 58 0.33 -11.28 -13.67
N PHE A 59 -0.15 -11.63 -12.47
CA PHE A 59 0.34 -12.79 -11.75
C PHE A 59 -0.56 -14.00 -11.99
N ASP A 60 0.00 -15.05 -12.59
CA ASP A 60 -0.66 -16.35 -12.67
C ASP A 60 -0.43 -17.10 -11.35
N ALA A 61 -1.50 -17.22 -10.57
CA ALA A 61 -1.47 -17.94 -9.32
C ALA A 61 -1.27 -19.45 -9.49
N GLN A 62 -1.66 -20.05 -10.63
CA GLN A 62 -1.50 -21.49 -10.90
C GLN A 62 -0.04 -21.86 -11.13
N GLN A 63 0.68 -21.01 -11.86
CA GLN A 63 2.07 -21.21 -12.22
C GLN A 63 3.04 -20.49 -11.27
N ASN A 64 2.52 -19.77 -10.27
CA ASN A 64 3.30 -18.89 -9.39
C ASN A 64 4.29 -18.04 -10.21
N THR A 65 3.81 -17.39 -11.29
CA THR A 65 4.66 -16.72 -12.28
C THR A 65 4.04 -15.41 -12.75
N TRP A 66 4.88 -14.40 -12.96
CA TRP A 66 4.46 -13.11 -13.55
C TRP A 66 4.50 -13.17 -15.08
N PHE A 67 3.37 -12.88 -15.72
CA PHE A 67 3.24 -12.79 -17.17
C PHE A 67 3.22 -11.34 -17.63
N PRO A 68 4.00 -10.97 -18.67
CA PRO A 68 3.95 -9.62 -19.22
C PRO A 68 2.63 -9.38 -19.94
N LYS A 69 2.07 -8.19 -19.74
CA LYS A 69 0.94 -7.63 -20.49
C LYS A 69 1.41 -6.39 -21.25
N THR A 70 0.54 -5.80 -22.07
CA THR A 70 0.88 -4.58 -22.80
C THR A 70 1.38 -3.51 -21.82
N PRO A 71 2.58 -2.93 -22.04
CA PRO A 71 3.13 -1.94 -21.14
C PRO A 71 2.31 -0.64 -21.17
N MET A 72 2.34 0.10 -20.07
CA MET A 72 1.76 1.44 -20.00
C MET A 72 2.36 2.36 -21.07
N LEU A 73 1.62 3.39 -21.47
CA LEU A 73 2.04 4.40 -22.42
C LEU A 73 3.19 5.26 -21.86
N PHE A 74 3.22 5.47 -20.54
CA PHE A 74 4.24 6.27 -19.87
C PHE A 74 4.99 5.47 -18.78
N VAL A 75 6.26 5.81 -18.61
CA VAL A 75 7.08 5.28 -17.51
C VAL A 75 6.66 5.92 -16.19
N ARG A 76 6.46 5.12 -15.14
CA ARG A 76 5.96 5.60 -13.84
C ARG A 76 6.66 4.90 -12.70
N ILE A 77 6.92 5.61 -11.60
CA ILE A 77 7.44 5.09 -10.33
C ILE A 77 6.34 5.27 -9.29
N LYS A 78 6.04 4.20 -8.55
CA LYS A 78 4.98 4.16 -7.53
C LYS A 78 3.63 4.70 -8.05
N PRO A 79 3.15 4.36 -9.27
CA PRO A 79 1.83 4.79 -9.71
C PRO A 79 0.75 4.27 -8.76
N SER A 80 -0.33 5.02 -8.60
CA SER A 80 -1.54 4.51 -7.94
C SER A 80 -2.30 3.66 -8.96
N LEU A 81 -2.53 2.38 -8.64
CA LEU A 81 -3.34 1.49 -9.46
C LEU A 81 -4.69 1.25 -8.79
N VAL A 82 -5.77 1.33 -9.56
CA VAL A 82 -7.13 1.02 -9.09
C VAL A 82 -7.91 0.29 -10.18
N CYS A 83 -8.85 -0.57 -9.81
CA CYS A 83 -9.78 -1.22 -10.73
C CYS A 83 -11.15 -0.56 -10.59
N CYS A 84 -11.72 -0.05 -11.68
CA CYS A 84 -13.01 0.64 -11.69
C CYS A 84 -13.76 0.34 -13.00
N GLU A 85 -15.05 0.01 -12.91
CA GLU A 85 -15.91 -0.34 -14.06
C GLU A 85 -15.26 -1.35 -15.04
N GLY A 86 -14.58 -2.38 -14.52
CA GLY A 86 -13.92 -3.42 -15.33
C GLY A 86 -12.56 -3.03 -15.93
N TYR A 87 -12.08 -1.82 -15.70
CA TYR A 87 -10.79 -1.35 -16.20
C TYR A 87 -9.77 -1.10 -15.08
N ILE A 88 -8.48 -1.22 -15.40
CA ILE A 88 -7.40 -0.85 -14.49
C ILE A 88 -6.89 0.54 -14.85
N TYR A 89 -6.77 1.43 -13.87
CA TYR A 89 -6.27 2.79 -14.07
C TYR A 89 -4.90 2.94 -13.43
N ALA A 90 -3.95 3.51 -14.17
CA ALA A 90 -2.68 3.97 -13.65
C ALA A 90 -2.67 5.49 -13.53
N ILE A 91 -2.57 5.96 -12.29
CA ILE A 91 -2.76 7.37 -11.94
C ILE A 91 -1.47 7.94 -11.37
N GLY A 92 -0.98 9.02 -11.98
CA GLY A 92 0.17 9.77 -11.49
C GLY A 92 1.43 8.92 -11.35
N GLY A 93 2.06 8.97 -10.17
CA GLY A 93 3.39 8.42 -9.93
C GLY A 93 4.49 9.41 -10.32
N ASP A 94 5.72 9.11 -9.94
CA ASP A 94 6.89 9.89 -10.33
C ASP A 94 7.42 9.39 -11.69
N SER A 95 7.95 10.26 -12.55
CA SER A 95 8.35 9.85 -13.90
C SER A 95 9.46 10.71 -14.48
N VAL A 96 10.21 10.12 -15.41
CA VAL A 96 11.21 10.83 -16.22
C VAL A 96 10.45 11.60 -17.29
N GLY A 97 10.13 12.85 -17.03
CA GLY A 97 9.36 13.72 -17.93
C GLY A 97 8.65 14.89 -17.24
N GLY A 98 8.83 15.02 -15.92
CA GLY A 98 8.45 16.21 -15.18
C GLY A 98 6.95 16.27 -14.87
N GLU A 99 6.47 17.49 -14.65
CA GLU A 99 5.14 17.74 -14.09
C GLU A 99 3.99 17.22 -14.96
N LEU A 100 4.09 17.35 -16.29
CA LEU A 100 3.05 16.93 -17.22
C LEU A 100 2.79 15.43 -17.16
N ASN A 101 3.85 14.61 -17.14
CA ASN A 101 3.71 13.16 -17.03
C ASN A 101 3.06 12.74 -15.71
N ARG A 102 3.27 13.51 -14.63
CA ARG A 102 2.70 13.22 -13.31
C ARG A 102 1.20 13.51 -13.20
N ARG A 103 0.64 14.21 -14.19
CA ARG A 103 -0.81 14.42 -14.33
C ARG A 103 -1.48 13.35 -15.15
N THR A 104 -0.72 12.65 -16.00
CA THR A 104 -1.32 11.68 -16.92
C THR A 104 -2.01 10.55 -16.16
N VAL A 105 -3.14 10.14 -16.71
CA VAL A 105 -3.90 8.98 -16.27
C VAL A 105 -4.16 8.14 -17.51
N GLU A 106 -3.95 6.84 -17.36
CA GLU A 106 -4.17 5.88 -18.43
C GLU A 106 -4.97 4.71 -17.89
N ARG A 107 -5.80 4.15 -18.75
CA ARG A 107 -6.74 3.08 -18.47
C ARG A 107 -6.41 1.87 -19.33
N TYR A 108 -6.37 0.71 -18.71
CA TYR A 108 -6.12 -0.58 -19.33
C TYR A 108 -7.41 -1.38 -19.47
N ASP A 109 -7.64 -1.82 -20.70
CA ASP A 109 -8.70 -2.75 -21.09
C ASP A 109 -8.14 -4.17 -21.05
N THR A 110 -8.64 -5.00 -20.12
CA THR A 110 -8.19 -6.38 -19.93
C THR A 110 -8.59 -7.31 -21.06
N GLU A 111 -9.69 -7.00 -21.77
CA GLU A 111 -10.17 -7.80 -22.91
C GLU A 111 -9.32 -7.53 -24.15
N LYS A 112 -8.94 -6.28 -24.37
CA LYS A 112 -8.15 -5.86 -25.54
C LYS A 112 -6.64 -5.93 -25.32
N ASP A 113 -6.20 -5.98 -24.06
CA ASP A 113 -4.79 -5.85 -23.69
C ASP A 113 -4.19 -4.52 -24.18
N GLU A 114 -4.90 -3.41 -23.96
CA GLU A 114 -4.52 -2.09 -24.48
C GLU A 114 -4.67 -1.00 -23.41
N TRP A 115 -3.69 -0.08 -23.39
CA TRP A 115 -3.75 1.14 -22.60
C TRP A 115 -4.25 2.30 -23.45
N THR A 116 -5.15 3.10 -22.90
CA THR A 116 -5.65 4.35 -23.50
C THR A 116 -5.50 5.50 -22.51
N MET A 117 -5.14 6.68 -23.00
CA MET A 117 -5.13 7.89 -22.18
C MET A 117 -6.57 8.31 -21.83
N VAL A 118 -6.76 8.79 -20.61
CA VAL A 118 -8.00 9.45 -20.18
C VAL A 118 -7.67 10.84 -19.65
N SER A 119 -8.68 11.60 -19.21
CA SER A 119 -8.50 12.95 -18.70
C SER A 119 -7.45 12.99 -17.61
N PRO A 120 -6.44 13.87 -17.73
CA PRO A 120 -5.35 13.97 -16.77
C PRO A 120 -5.85 14.56 -15.45
N LEU A 121 -5.13 14.28 -14.37
CA LEU A 121 -5.32 14.96 -13.09
C LEU A 121 -5.31 16.48 -13.27
N PRO A 122 -6.21 17.23 -12.60
CA PRO A 122 -6.26 18.69 -12.70
C PRO A 122 -4.95 19.38 -12.26
N CYS A 123 -4.19 18.76 -11.36
CA CYS A 123 -2.87 19.23 -10.95
C CYS A 123 -1.89 18.05 -10.74
N ALA A 124 -0.59 18.34 -10.82
CA ALA A 124 0.44 17.31 -10.78
C ALA A 124 0.73 16.88 -9.35
N TRP A 125 0.44 15.61 -9.06
CA TRP A 125 0.57 15.09 -7.71
C TRP A 125 1.75 14.17 -7.54
N GLN A 126 2.30 14.22 -6.33
CA GLN A 126 3.33 13.31 -5.84
C GLN A 126 2.69 12.53 -4.70
N TRP A 127 3.02 11.24 -4.61
CA TRP A 127 2.65 10.41 -3.46
C TRP A 127 1.14 10.41 -3.16
N SER A 128 0.33 10.32 -4.20
CA SER A 128 -1.12 10.24 -4.11
C SER A 128 -1.58 8.86 -3.62
N ALA A 129 -2.70 8.85 -2.91
CA ALA A 129 -3.49 7.65 -2.67
C ALA A 129 -4.72 7.68 -3.59
N ALA A 130 -5.11 6.54 -4.13
CA ALA A 130 -6.32 6.40 -4.95
C ALA A 130 -7.16 5.24 -4.43
N VAL A 131 -8.48 5.42 -4.43
CA VAL A 131 -9.46 4.40 -4.04
C VAL A 131 -10.69 4.48 -4.97
N VAL A 132 -11.51 3.43 -4.97
CA VAL A 132 -12.74 3.38 -5.76
C VAL A 132 -13.94 3.25 -4.82
N VAL A 133 -14.96 4.09 -5.04
CA VAL A 133 -16.26 4.02 -4.36
C VAL A 133 -17.34 4.36 -5.38
N HIS A 134 -18.41 3.57 -5.43
CA HIS A 134 -19.56 3.79 -6.35
C HIS A 134 -19.14 4.04 -7.80
N ASP A 135 -18.28 3.18 -8.35
CA ASP A 135 -17.76 3.27 -9.72
C ASP A 135 -17.04 4.59 -10.06
N CYS A 136 -16.62 5.33 -9.03
CA CYS A 136 -15.87 6.57 -9.16
C CYS A 136 -14.49 6.42 -8.51
N ILE A 137 -13.49 7.08 -9.10
CA ILE A 137 -12.10 7.02 -8.63
C ILE A 137 -11.80 8.27 -7.83
N TYR A 138 -11.44 8.10 -6.57
CA TYR A 138 -11.05 9.19 -5.69
C TYR A 138 -9.55 9.22 -5.53
N VAL A 139 -8.93 10.36 -5.84
CA VAL A 139 -7.49 10.54 -5.73
C VAL A 139 -7.20 11.68 -4.77
N MET A 140 -6.29 11.41 -3.82
CA MET A 140 -6.01 12.27 -2.69
C MET A 140 -4.51 12.53 -2.57
N THR A 141 -4.15 13.79 -2.37
CA THR A 141 -2.81 14.21 -1.98
C THR A 141 -2.90 15.44 -1.10
N LEU A 142 -1.94 15.66 -0.19
CA LEU A 142 -1.93 16.82 0.69
C LEU A 142 -3.28 16.95 1.42
N ASN A 143 -3.95 18.09 1.29
CA ASN A 143 -5.31 18.33 1.77
C ASN A 143 -6.37 18.21 0.65
N LEU A 144 -5.94 18.02 -0.60
CA LEU A 144 -6.82 17.99 -1.77
C LEU A 144 -7.37 16.58 -2.04
N MET A 145 -8.52 16.55 -2.69
CA MET A 145 -9.21 15.35 -3.15
C MET A 145 -9.96 15.66 -4.44
N TYR A 146 -9.80 14.81 -5.44
CA TYR A 146 -10.59 14.89 -6.66
C TYR A 146 -11.23 13.54 -6.96
N CYS A 147 -12.44 13.58 -7.50
CA CYS A 147 -13.20 12.42 -7.96
C CYS A 147 -13.20 12.40 -9.48
N TYR A 148 -12.84 11.27 -10.07
CA TYR A 148 -12.93 11.01 -11.49
C TYR A 148 -14.13 10.12 -11.78
N PHE A 149 -14.94 10.57 -12.73
CA PHE A 149 -16.11 9.88 -13.23
C PHE A 149 -15.75 9.21 -14.57
N PRO A 150 -15.55 7.87 -14.59
CA PRO A 150 -15.07 7.21 -15.80
C PRO A 150 -15.97 7.32 -17.01
N ARG A 151 -17.30 7.35 -16.81
CA ARG A 151 -18.29 7.45 -17.88
C ARG A 151 -18.27 8.78 -18.62
N SER A 152 -17.99 9.87 -17.92
CA SER A 152 -17.92 11.22 -18.49
C SER A 152 -16.50 11.70 -18.73
N ASP A 153 -15.49 10.89 -18.39
CA ASP A 153 -14.07 11.22 -18.48
C ASP A 153 -13.75 12.60 -17.88
N SER A 154 -14.20 12.84 -16.64
CA SER A 154 -14.13 14.16 -16.01
C SER A 154 -13.75 14.11 -14.54
N TRP A 155 -12.98 15.10 -14.09
CA TRP A 155 -12.59 15.29 -12.71
C TRP A 155 -13.43 16.37 -12.02
N VAL A 156 -13.82 16.13 -10.77
CA VAL A 156 -14.49 17.10 -9.90
C VAL A 156 -13.70 17.23 -8.61
N GLU A 157 -13.49 18.46 -8.16
CA GLU A 157 -12.88 18.73 -6.85
C GLU A 157 -13.87 18.41 -5.73
N MET A 158 -13.42 17.64 -4.74
CA MET A 158 -14.22 17.25 -3.59
C MET A 158 -13.82 18.08 -2.37
N ALA A 159 -14.55 17.94 -1.25
CA ALA A 159 -14.22 18.64 -0.03
C ALA A 159 -12.77 18.36 0.41
N MET A 160 -12.08 19.43 0.76
CA MET A 160 -10.70 19.38 1.23
C MET A 160 -10.62 18.94 2.70
N ARG A 161 -9.51 18.29 3.07
CA ARG A 161 -9.15 18.02 4.45
C ARG A 161 -8.61 19.28 5.13
N GLN A 162 -8.69 19.36 6.46
CA GLN A 162 -8.02 20.41 7.22
C GLN A 162 -6.51 20.16 7.32
N THR A 163 -6.10 18.89 7.29
CA THR A 163 -4.69 18.51 7.38
C THR A 163 -4.09 18.27 5.99
N SER A 164 -2.86 18.74 5.79
CA SER A 164 -2.08 18.47 4.58
C SER A 164 -1.09 17.35 4.85
N ARG A 165 -1.26 16.20 4.17
CA ARG A 165 -0.46 14.99 4.39
C ARG A 165 0.12 14.42 3.11
N SER A 166 1.33 13.86 3.20
CA SER A 166 1.96 13.07 2.13
C SER A 166 2.22 11.64 2.59
N PHE A 167 2.37 10.71 1.65
CA PHE A 167 2.65 9.29 1.93
C PHE A 167 1.59 8.56 2.78
N ALA A 168 0.41 9.16 2.96
CA ALA A 168 -0.70 8.51 3.63
C ALA A 168 -1.20 7.31 2.84
N SER A 169 -1.80 6.36 3.54
CA SER A 169 -2.55 5.26 2.92
C SER A 169 -4.02 5.62 2.86
N ALA A 170 -4.73 5.10 1.86
CA ALA A 170 -6.18 5.18 1.82
C ALA A 170 -6.81 3.81 1.59
N ALA A 171 -8.02 3.62 2.11
CA ALA A 171 -8.87 2.47 1.82
C ALA A 171 -10.34 2.90 1.75
N ALA A 172 -11.07 2.33 0.80
CA ALA A 172 -12.53 2.44 0.76
C ALA A 172 -13.15 1.31 1.61
N PHE A 173 -14.18 1.64 2.40
CA PHE A 173 -14.94 0.66 3.17
C PHE A 173 -16.39 1.13 3.29
N GLY A 174 -17.29 0.44 2.58
CA GLY A 174 -18.65 0.94 2.32
C GLY A 174 -18.62 2.29 1.60
N ASP A 175 -19.50 3.21 2.01
CA ASP A 175 -19.62 4.56 1.44
C ASP A 175 -18.60 5.56 2.03
N LYS A 176 -17.51 5.05 2.59
CA LYS A 176 -16.52 5.84 3.32
C LYS A 176 -15.11 5.60 2.79
N ILE A 177 -14.33 6.67 2.78
CA ILE A 177 -12.91 6.63 2.44
C ILE A 177 -12.11 6.97 3.68
N PHE A 178 -11.25 6.06 4.09
CA PHE A 178 -10.34 6.23 5.21
C PHE A 178 -9.01 6.71 4.70
N TYR A 179 -8.53 7.83 5.23
CA TYR A 179 -7.24 8.42 4.90
C TYR A 179 -6.35 8.41 6.16
N ILE A 180 -5.33 7.56 6.13
CA ILE A 180 -4.67 7.03 7.31
C ILE A 180 -3.16 7.31 7.26
N GLY A 181 -2.66 7.89 8.36
CA GLY A 181 -1.26 8.20 8.58
C GLY A 181 -0.69 9.21 7.59
N GLY A 182 0.58 9.02 7.22
CA GLY A 182 1.31 9.96 6.38
C GLY A 182 1.97 11.10 7.16
N LEU A 183 2.86 11.82 6.49
CA LEU A 183 3.62 12.91 7.07
C LEU A 183 2.86 14.24 6.91
N HIS A 184 2.60 14.93 8.02
CA HIS A 184 2.07 16.29 8.00
C HIS A 184 3.08 17.24 7.37
N ILE A 185 2.61 18.03 6.39
CA ILE A 185 3.42 19.06 5.74
C ILE A 185 2.96 20.42 6.27
N ALA A 186 3.81 21.08 7.06
CA ALA A 186 3.59 22.46 7.46
C ALA A 186 3.62 23.36 6.22
N THR A 187 2.57 24.16 6.03
CA THR A 187 2.39 25.05 4.88
C THR A 187 3.27 26.30 4.98
N ASN A 188 4.60 26.15 5.00
CA ASN A 188 5.51 27.27 4.75
C ASN A 188 6.38 26.96 3.54
N SER A 189 5.90 27.41 2.38
CA SER A 189 6.62 27.66 1.12
C SER A 189 7.52 26.54 0.55
N GLY A 190 7.00 25.87 -0.48
CA GLY A 190 7.76 25.37 -1.64
C GLY A 190 8.61 24.10 -1.43
N ILE A 191 8.24 23.02 -2.12
CA ILE A 191 9.08 21.90 -2.64
C ILE A 191 10.30 21.50 -1.78
N ARG A 192 10.19 21.53 -0.45
CA ARG A 192 11.16 20.96 0.48
C ARG A 192 10.39 20.22 1.54
N LEU A 193 10.78 18.96 1.76
CA LEU A 193 10.30 18.16 2.88
C LEU A 193 10.50 18.97 4.17
N PRO A 194 9.51 19.05 5.07
CA PRO A 194 9.68 19.76 6.34
C PRO A 194 10.90 19.24 7.09
N SER A 195 11.71 20.14 7.65
CA SER A 195 12.81 19.78 8.55
C SER A 195 12.33 19.35 9.94
N GLY A 196 11.02 19.39 10.20
CA GLY A 196 10.39 18.93 11.43
C GLY A 196 9.10 18.19 11.11
N THR A 197 9.02 16.93 11.52
CA THR A 197 7.79 16.13 11.52
C THR A 197 6.89 16.63 12.65
N VAL A 198 5.60 16.87 12.38
CA VAL A 198 4.64 17.05 13.48
C VAL A 198 4.43 15.69 14.13
N ASP A 199 4.79 15.59 15.41
CA ASP A 199 4.61 14.37 16.23
C ASP A 199 3.16 13.85 16.11
N GLY A 200 3.01 12.55 15.84
CA GLY A 200 1.71 11.88 15.78
C GLY A 200 1.01 11.82 14.41
N SER A 201 1.57 12.44 13.37
CA SER A 201 0.95 12.43 12.01
C SER A 201 0.77 11.03 11.40
N SER A 202 1.69 10.11 11.66
CA SER A 202 1.67 8.76 11.06
C SER A 202 0.55 7.84 11.58
N VAL A 203 -0.17 8.22 12.63
CA VAL A 203 -1.29 7.44 13.20
C VAL A 203 -2.66 8.10 13.02
N THR A 204 -2.71 9.28 12.41
CA THR A 204 -3.94 10.06 12.25
C THR A 204 -4.89 9.44 11.24
N VAL A 205 -6.17 9.40 11.58
CA VAL A 205 -7.23 8.88 10.72
C VAL A 205 -8.26 9.96 10.45
N GLU A 206 -8.53 10.21 9.17
CA GLU A 206 -9.65 11.03 8.71
C GLU A 206 -10.56 10.16 7.84
N ILE A 207 -11.86 10.30 8.02
CA ILE A 207 -12.89 9.58 7.26
C ILE A 207 -13.64 10.59 6.41
N TYR A 208 -13.71 10.31 5.11
CA TYR A 208 -14.54 11.02 4.18
C TYR A 208 -15.84 10.25 3.95
N ASP A 209 -16.98 10.94 4.12
CA ASP A 209 -18.30 10.43 3.81
C ASP A 209 -18.67 10.82 2.38
N VAL A 210 -18.74 9.84 1.49
CA VAL A 210 -18.95 10.08 0.05
C VAL A 210 -20.32 10.70 -0.22
N ASN A 211 -21.33 10.34 0.55
CA ASN A 211 -22.71 10.81 0.36
C ASN A 211 -22.88 12.26 0.84
N LYS A 212 -22.08 12.69 1.81
CA LYS A 212 -22.13 14.05 2.36
C LYS A 212 -21.10 15.01 1.77
N ASN A 213 -20.06 14.47 1.12
CA ASN A 213 -18.90 15.25 0.69
C ASN A 213 -18.24 15.98 1.88
N GLU A 214 -18.01 15.26 2.97
CA GLU A 214 -17.49 15.83 4.22
C GLU A 214 -16.41 14.93 4.85
N TRP A 215 -15.43 15.58 5.47
CA TRP A 215 -14.40 14.91 6.26
C TRP A 215 -14.71 15.00 7.75
N LYS A 216 -14.40 13.93 8.49
CA LYS A 216 -14.38 13.92 9.95
C LYS A 216 -13.12 13.24 10.48
N MET A 217 -12.68 13.66 11.65
CA MET A 217 -11.66 12.93 12.40
C MET A 217 -12.23 11.61 12.95
N ALA A 218 -11.38 10.61 13.07
CA ALA A 218 -11.69 9.33 13.71
C ALA A 218 -10.59 8.95 14.71
N ALA A 219 -10.79 7.86 15.45
CA ALA A 219 -9.79 7.38 16.39
C ALA A 219 -8.45 7.11 15.70
N ASN A 220 -7.39 7.63 16.31
CA ASN A 220 -6.02 7.38 15.88
C ASN A 220 -5.64 5.91 16.10
N ILE A 221 -4.74 5.41 15.27
CA ILE A 221 -4.22 4.05 15.43
C ILE A 221 -3.40 3.99 16.73
N PRO A 222 -3.58 2.95 17.57
CA PRO A 222 -2.90 2.81 18.85
C PRO A 222 -1.44 2.36 18.68
N ALA A 223 -0.63 3.16 17.99
CA ALA A 223 0.81 2.97 17.91
C ALA A 223 1.53 3.76 19.02
N LYS A 224 2.68 3.25 19.45
CA LYS A 224 3.52 3.89 20.48
C LYS A 224 4.18 5.17 19.94
N ARG A 225 4.20 6.23 20.76
CA ARG A 225 4.54 7.63 20.39
C ARG A 225 5.94 7.88 19.78
N TYR A 226 6.91 6.98 20.00
CA TYR A 226 8.29 7.13 19.51
C TYR A 226 8.62 6.24 18.31
N SER A 227 7.60 5.84 17.55
CA SER A 227 7.76 5.07 16.31
C SER A 227 7.57 5.96 15.08
N ASP A 228 8.24 5.60 13.98
CA ASP A 228 7.95 6.12 12.64
C ASP A 228 7.15 5.04 11.88
N PRO A 229 5.84 4.85 12.21
CA PRO A 229 5.10 3.70 11.73
C PRO A 229 4.78 3.86 10.25
N CYS A 230 5.12 2.85 9.47
CA CYS A 230 4.68 2.75 8.09
C CYS A 230 3.35 2.00 8.06
N VAL A 231 2.28 2.69 7.66
CA VAL A 231 0.92 2.17 7.69
C VAL A 231 0.40 1.88 6.28
N ARG A 232 -0.28 0.75 6.10
CA ARG A 232 -1.05 0.43 4.89
C ARG A 232 -2.46 0.02 5.29
N ALA A 233 -3.42 0.83 4.87
CA ALA A 233 -4.85 0.55 5.01
C ALA A 233 -5.26 -0.49 3.97
N VAL A 234 -5.95 -1.53 4.42
CA VAL A 234 -6.43 -2.64 3.59
C VAL A 234 -7.78 -3.12 4.10
N VAL A 235 -8.59 -3.72 3.23
CA VAL A 235 -9.83 -4.39 3.64
C VAL A 235 -9.60 -5.90 3.55
N ILE A 236 -9.78 -6.59 4.68
CA ILE A 236 -9.59 -8.05 4.78
C ILE A 236 -10.88 -8.65 5.31
N SER A 237 -11.53 -9.51 4.52
CA SER A 237 -12.78 -10.19 4.89
C SER A 237 -13.84 -9.23 5.40
N ASN A 238 -14.11 -8.16 4.63
CA ASN A 238 -15.08 -7.11 4.97
C ASN A 238 -14.79 -6.38 6.30
N SER A 239 -13.53 -6.32 6.71
CA SER A 239 -13.09 -5.51 7.85
C SER A 239 -12.00 -4.55 7.41
N LEU A 240 -12.15 -3.27 7.75
CA LEU A 240 -11.08 -2.30 7.58
C LEU A 240 -9.94 -2.63 8.54
N CYS A 241 -8.74 -2.77 8.00
CA CYS A 241 -7.54 -3.10 8.75
C CYS A 241 -6.40 -2.17 8.36
N VAL A 242 -5.43 -2.07 9.25
CA VAL A 242 -4.14 -1.43 8.96
C VAL A 242 -3.03 -2.42 9.24
N PHE A 243 -2.23 -2.69 8.22
CA PHE A 243 -0.96 -3.36 8.38
C PHE A 243 0.09 -2.30 8.71
N MET A 244 0.72 -2.44 9.86
CA MET A 244 1.66 -1.46 10.40
C MET A 244 3.02 -2.11 10.64
N ARG A 245 4.06 -1.41 10.18
CA ARG A 245 5.45 -1.65 10.58
C ARG A 245 5.83 -0.61 11.62
N GLU A 246 6.01 -1.03 12.85
CA GLU A 246 6.51 -0.20 13.94
C GLU A 246 8.03 -0.36 14.03
N THR A 247 8.74 0.74 14.24
CA THR A 247 10.19 0.70 14.54
C THR A 247 10.44 1.62 15.71
N HIS A 248 10.95 1.06 16.79
CA HIS A 248 11.44 1.82 17.93
C HIS A 248 12.93 2.11 17.78
N LEU A 249 13.40 3.21 18.39
CA LEU A 249 14.84 3.50 18.44
C LEU A 249 15.59 2.27 18.96
N ASN A 250 16.56 1.80 18.18
CA ASN A 250 17.43 0.65 18.48
C ASN A 250 16.74 -0.71 18.63
N GLU A 251 15.47 -0.86 18.26
CA GLU A 251 14.80 -2.17 18.19
C GLU A 251 14.60 -2.64 16.74
N ARG A 252 14.39 -3.94 16.57
CA ARG A 252 13.92 -4.51 15.31
C ARG A 252 12.49 -4.06 14.99
N ALA A 253 12.18 -4.03 13.70
CA ALA A 253 10.86 -3.66 13.23
C ALA A 253 9.83 -4.73 13.57
N LYS A 254 8.76 -4.33 14.25
CA LYS A 254 7.63 -5.19 14.62
C LYS A 254 6.47 -4.96 13.66
N TYR A 255 5.74 -6.01 13.33
CA TYR A 255 4.63 -5.96 12.39
C TYR A 255 3.33 -6.34 13.10
N VAL A 256 2.31 -5.51 12.92
CA VAL A 256 1.00 -5.72 13.54
C VAL A 256 -0.11 -5.37 12.58
N THR A 257 -1.23 -6.07 12.72
CA THR A 257 -2.48 -5.71 12.05
C THR A 257 -3.47 -5.24 13.11
N TYR A 258 -3.97 -4.01 12.96
CA TYR A 258 -5.12 -3.53 13.71
C TYR A 258 -6.37 -3.58 12.83
N GLN A 259 -7.52 -3.79 13.47
CA GLN A 259 -8.83 -3.72 12.85
C GLN A 259 -9.59 -2.51 13.41
N TYR A 260 -10.32 -1.83 12.55
CA TYR A 260 -11.17 -0.71 12.95
C TYR A 260 -12.61 -1.17 13.14
N ASP A 261 -13.20 -0.75 14.24
CA ASP A 261 -14.62 -0.87 14.53
C ASP A 261 -15.30 0.46 14.20
N LEU A 262 -16.19 0.43 13.21
CA LEU A 262 -16.87 1.62 12.70
C LEU A 262 -17.93 2.16 13.66
N GLU A 263 -18.58 1.29 14.44
CA GLU A 263 -19.66 1.67 15.33
C GLU A 263 -19.11 2.32 16.60
N LEU A 264 -18.02 1.76 17.13
CA LEU A 264 -17.37 2.22 18.35
C LEU A 264 -16.28 3.27 18.11
N ASP A 265 -15.97 3.60 16.84
CA ASP A 265 -14.85 4.46 16.44
C ASP A 265 -13.56 4.10 17.20
N ARG A 266 -13.12 2.85 17.06
CA ARG A 266 -11.95 2.35 17.80
C ARG A 266 -11.16 1.32 17.02
N TRP A 267 -9.86 1.27 17.30
CA TRP A 267 -8.99 0.22 16.81
C TRP A 267 -8.82 -0.88 17.86
N SER A 268 -8.79 -2.13 17.40
CA SER A 268 -8.42 -3.30 18.19
C SER A 268 -7.27 -4.05 17.52
N LEU A 269 -6.39 -4.65 18.32
CA LEU A 269 -5.32 -5.49 17.80
C LEU A 269 -5.94 -6.75 17.20
N ARG A 270 -5.70 -6.98 15.91
CA ARG A 270 -6.18 -8.19 15.22
C ARG A 270 -5.14 -9.31 15.28
N GLN A 271 -3.87 -8.99 15.00
CA GLN A 271 -2.81 -10.00 14.94
C GLN A 271 -1.41 -9.39 15.04
N HIS A 272 -0.53 -10.03 15.81
CA HIS A 272 0.92 -9.81 15.72
C HIS A 272 1.52 -10.67 14.61
N ILE A 273 2.43 -10.09 13.83
CA ILE A 273 3.10 -10.79 12.73
C ILE A 273 4.56 -10.99 13.11
N SER A 274 4.96 -12.26 13.18
CA SER A 274 6.30 -12.65 13.57
C SER A 274 7.35 -12.13 12.58
N GLU A 275 8.42 -11.52 13.09
CA GLU A 275 9.62 -11.16 12.32
C GLU A 275 10.27 -12.36 11.62
N ARG A 276 9.95 -13.59 12.04
CA ARG A 276 10.45 -14.81 11.39
C ARG A 276 9.71 -15.14 10.10
N VAL A 277 8.51 -14.58 9.90
CA VAL A 277 7.66 -14.79 8.72
C VAL A 277 7.91 -13.72 7.65
N LEU A 278 8.23 -12.50 8.08
CA LEU A 278 8.51 -11.38 7.20
C LEU A 278 9.98 -10.96 7.32
N TRP A 279 10.72 -11.02 6.21
CA TRP A 279 11.98 -10.30 6.08
C TRP A 279 11.76 -8.80 6.36
N ASP A 280 12.81 -8.05 6.75
CA ASP A 280 12.66 -6.61 6.94
C ASP A 280 12.16 -5.95 5.65
N LEU A 281 10.89 -5.56 5.65
CA LEU A 281 10.21 -4.94 4.51
C LEU A 281 10.74 -3.53 4.23
N GLY A 282 11.53 -2.97 5.15
CA GLY A 282 11.93 -1.58 5.13
C GLY A 282 10.73 -0.63 5.26
N ARG A 283 10.94 0.65 4.98
CA ARG A 283 9.89 1.69 5.10
C ARG A 283 9.02 1.79 3.84
N ASP A 284 9.47 1.20 2.74
CA ASP A 284 8.99 1.51 1.39
C ASP A 284 8.16 0.36 0.78
N PHE A 285 7.52 -0.45 1.62
CA PHE A 285 6.71 -1.58 1.17
C PHE A 285 5.32 -1.15 0.67
N ARG A 286 4.76 -1.94 -0.24
CA ARG A 286 3.36 -1.87 -0.67
C ARG A 286 2.61 -3.06 -0.09
N CYS A 287 1.31 -2.90 0.12
CA CYS A 287 0.43 -3.95 0.61
C CYS A 287 -0.81 -3.97 -0.27
N THR A 288 -1.20 -5.16 -0.71
CA THR A 288 -2.45 -5.43 -1.41
C THR A 288 -3.01 -6.74 -0.88
N VAL A 289 -4.33 -6.91 -0.99
CA VAL A 289 -5.02 -8.10 -0.48
C VAL A 289 -5.67 -8.81 -1.65
N GLY A 290 -5.34 -10.09 -1.80
CA GLY A 290 -5.98 -11.00 -2.74
C GLY A 290 -6.13 -12.37 -2.07
N LYS A 291 -7.08 -13.17 -2.57
CA LYS A 291 -7.26 -14.57 -2.21
C LYS A 291 -6.19 -15.38 -2.94
N LEU A 292 -5.56 -16.30 -2.23
CA LEU A 292 -4.62 -17.25 -2.79
C LEU A 292 -5.11 -18.66 -2.48
N TYR A 293 -5.08 -19.53 -3.49
CA TYR A 293 -5.46 -20.93 -3.35
C TYR A 293 -4.20 -21.77 -3.14
N PRO A 294 -4.02 -22.41 -1.96
CA PRO A 294 -2.76 -23.08 -1.59
C PRO A 294 -2.33 -24.20 -2.53
N SER A 295 -3.26 -24.80 -3.28
CA SER A 295 -2.98 -25.88 -4.25
C SER A 295 -2.00 -25.48 -5.35
N CYS A 296 -1.76 -24.18 -5.54
CA CYS A 296 -0.96 -23.64 -6.64
C CYS A 296 0.31 -22.93 -6.17
N LEU A 297 0.61 -22.96 -4.86
CA LEU A 297 1.75 -22.26 -4.29
C LEU A 297 2.79 -23.26 -3.79
N GLU A 298 4.06 -22.97 -4.10
CA GLU A 298 5.16 -23.69 -3.48
C GLU A 298 5.17 -23.40 -1.98
N GLU A 299 5.18 -24.47 -1.15
CA GLU A 299 5.47 -24.32 0.26
C GLU A 299 6.84 -23.67 0.40
N SER A 300 6.91 -22.59 1.18
CA SER A 300 8.21 -22.04 1.55
C SER A 300 9.02 -23.16 2.21
N PRO A 301 10.31 -23.34 1.86
CA PRO A 301 11.18 -24.29 2.55
C PRO A 301 11.33 -23.97 4.05
N TRP A 302 10.84 -22.80 4.48
CA TRP A 302 10.68 -22.42 5.86
C TRP A 302 9.45 -23.08 6.50
N LYS A 303 9.69 -23.90 7.53
CA LYS A 303 8.66 -24.39 8.46
C LYS A 303 8.71 -23.58 9.76
N PRO A 304 7.57 -23.19 10.35
CA PRO A 304 7.56 -22.62 11.69
C PRO A 304 8.08 -23.67 12.70
N PRO A 305 8.73 -23.26 13.80
CA PRO A 305 9.06 -24.18 14.89
C PRO A 305 7.78 -24.85 15.41
N THR A 306 7.82 -26.16 15.68
CA THR A 306 6.69 -27.00 16.09
C THR A 306 6.04 -26.62 17.43
N TYR A 307 6.56 -25.63 18.15
CA TYR A 307 6.09 -25.22 19.48
C TYR A 307 4.83 -24.33 19.47
N LEU A 308 4.01 -24.37 18.42
CA LEU A 308 2.72 -23.65 18.37
C LEU A 308 1.50 -24.56 18.54
N PHE A 309 1.70 -25.89 18.59
CA PHE A 309 0.70 -26.85 19.02
C PHE A 309 1.42 -28.03 19.71
N SER A 310 1.35 -28.12 21.04
CA SER A 310 1.62 -29.39 21.71
C SER A 310 0.56 -30.41 21.24
N PRO A 311 0.94 -31.64 20.84
CA PRO A 311 -0.02 -32.69 20.49
C PRO A 311 -0.86 -33.15 21.69
N ASP A 312 -0.37 -32.87 22.90
CA ASP A 312 -0.97 -33.33 24.14
C ASP A 312 -1.61 -32.10 24.81
N GLY A 313 -2.94 -32.03 24.76
CA GLY A 313 -3.78 -30.91 25.21
C GLY A 313 -3.77 -30.65 26.72
N THR A 314 -2.60 -30.57 27.33
CA THR A 314 -2.40 -30.26 28.75
C THR A 314 -1.24 -29.29 28.86
N GLU A 315 -1.51 -27.99 28.82
CA GLU A 315 -0.61 -26.99 29.38
C GLU A 315 -1.36 -26.16 30.41
N GLU A 316 -0.96 -26.31 31.67
CA GLU A 316 -1.25 -25.36 32.75
C GLU A 316 -0.36 -24.14 32.54
N PHE A 317 -0.91 -22.93 32.70
CA PHE A 317 -0.12 -21.70 32.69
C PHE A 317 -0.10 -21.09 34.09
N GLU A 318 1.09 -20.63 34.50
CA GLU A 318 1.30 -19.94 35.77
C GLU A 318 1.08 -18.43 35.55
N LEU A 319 0.10 -17.87 36.25
CA LEU A 319 -0.21 -16.44 36.26
C LEU A 319 -0.14 -15.97 37.72
N GLU A 320 0.76 -15.03 37.99
CA GLU A 320 0.98 -14.45 39.34
C GLU A 320 1.31 -15.46 40.45
N GLY A 321 1.91 -16.61 40.10
CA GLY A 321 2.37 -17.62 41.06
C GLY A 321 1.33 -18.68 41.45
N GLU A 322 0.19 -18.74 40.76
CA GLU A 322 -0.73 -19.87 40.82
C GLU A 322 -0.96 -20.48 39.43
N MET A 323 -1.02 -21.82 39.37
CA MET A 323 -1.31 -22.55 38.15
C MET A 323 -2.81 -22.61 37.90
N VAL A 324 -3.26 -22.14 36.73
CA VAL A 324 -4.67 -22.16 36.34
C VAL A 324 -4.86 -23.03 35.10
N ALA A 325 -5.69 -24.06 35.22
CA ALA A 325 -6.13 -24.88 34.10
C ALA A 325 -7.34 -24.24 33.40
N LEU A 326 -7.37 -24.30 32.06
CA LEU A 326 -8.52 -23.85 31.27
C LEU A 326 -9.71 -24.81 31.42
N PRO A 327 -10.97 -24.32 31.41
CA PRO A 327 -12.12 -25.20 31.46
C PRO A 327 -12.24 -26.01 30.14
N PRO A 328 -12.65 -27.29 30.24
CA PRO A 328 -12.76 -28.18 29.09
C PRO A 328 -13.89 -27.72 28.16
N VAL A 329 -13.67 -27.89 26.84
CA VAL A 329 -14.66 -27.67 25.77
C VAL A 329 -15.64 -28.83 25.71
#